data_AF-A0A925AI72-F1
#
_entry.id   AF-A0A925AI72-F1
#
_cell.length_a   1.000
_cell.length_b   1.000
_cell.length_c   1.000
_cell.angle_alpha   90.00
_cell.angle_beta   90.00
_cell.angle_gamma   90.00
#
_symmetry.space_group_name_H-M   'P 1'
#
loop_
_entity.id
_entity.type
_entity.pdbx_description
1 polymer ?
#
loop_
_entity_poly.entity_id
_entity_poly.type
_entity_poly.pdbx_seq_one_letter_code
_entity_poly.pdbx_strand_id
1 'polypeptide(L)' 'ADTDGLTVSMRVPHAGRELAGLLRALDRDMIALDSIEVRRPTLDDVFLTVTGRSLREDAA' A
#
# COMPACT_ATOMS: atom_id res chain seq x y z
N ALA A 1 -6.81 3.34 4.98
CA ALA A 1 -6.75 3.43 3.52
C ALA A 1 -6.85 4.90 3.17
N ASP A 2 -6.20 5.31 2.09
CA ASP A 2 -6.15 6.69 1.61
C ASP A 2 -6.56 6.73 0.13
N THR A 3 -7.20 7.81 -0.29
CA THR A 3 -7.76 7.98 -1.63
C THR A 3 -7.37 9.34 -2.19
N ASP A 4 -6.71 9.35 -3.34
CA ASP A 4 -6.33 10.56 -4.06
C ASP A 4 -6.74 10.45 -5.53
N GLY A 5 -7.80 11.19 -5.91
CA GLY A 5 -8.41 11.09 -7.24
C GLY A 5 -8.88 9.67 -7.56
N LEU A 6 -8.19 9.02 -8.50
CA LEU A 6 -8.44 7.63 -8.91
C LEU A 6 -7.46 6.62 -8.28
N THR A 7 -6.58 7.09 -7.39
CA THR A 7 -5.58 6.27 -6.69
C THR A 7 -6.10 5.85 -5.34
N VAL A 8 -6.03 4.54 -5.05
CA VAL A 8 -6.38 3.99 -3.72
C VAL A 8 -5.14 3.34 -3.12
N SER A 9 -4.75 3.79 -1.93
CA SER A 9 -3.63 3.23 -1.17
C SER A 9 -4.11 2.58 0.12
N MET A 10 -3.71 1.33 0.34
CA MET A 10 -4.07 0.60 1.56
C MET A 10 -2.97 -0.35 2.00
N ARG A 11 -2.86 -0.56 3.32
CA ARG A 11 -1.98 -1.57 3.88
C ARG A 11 -2.71 -2.91 3.84
N VAL A 12 -2.16 -3.86 3.09
CA VAL A 12 -2.71 -5.20 2.96
C VAL A 12 -1.70 -6.21 3.52
N PRO A 13 -2.06 -6.97 4.57
CA PRO A 13 -1.25 -8.08 5.04
C PRO A 13 -1.00 -9.06 3.89
N HIS A 14 0.26 -9.47 3.71
CA HIS A 14 0.64 -10.40 2.64
C HIS A 14 0.22 -9.93 1.23
N ALA A 15 0.28 -8.62 0.95
CA ALA A 15 -0.18 -8.02 -0.31
C ALA A 15 0.22 -8.77 -1.59
N GLY A 16 1.43 -9.33 -1.67
CA GLY A 16 1.87 -10.11 -2.81
C GLY A 16 1.03 -11.37 -3.09
N ARG A 17 0.44 -11.98 -2.06
CA ARG A 17 -0.47 -13.13 -2.18
C ARG A 17 -1.88 -12.70 -2.58
N GLU A 18 -2.36 -11.61 -1.97
CA GLU A 18 -3.73 -11.13 -2.16
C GLU A 18 -3.93 -10.44 -3.53
N LEU A 19 -2.85 -9.98 -4.17
CA LEU A 19 -2.87 -9.27 -5.45
C LEU A 19 -3.65 -10.02 -6.55
N ALA A 20 -3.41 -11.32 -6.69
CA ALA A 20 -4.06 -12.11 -7.73
C ALA A 20 -5.59 -12.21 -7.52
N GLY A 21 -6.05 -12.23 -6.26
CA GLY A 21 -7.46 -12.23 -5.92
C GLY A 21 -8.10 -10.87 -6.21
N LEU A 22 -7.42 -9.78 -5.87
CA LEU A 22 -7.87 -8.42 -6.15
C LEU A 22 -8.02 -8.17 -7.66
N LEU A 23 -7.02 -8.52 -8.47
CA LEU A 23 -7.08 -8.35 -9.93
C LEU A 23 -8.27 -9.10 -10.54
N ARG A 24 -8.55 -10.32 -10.08
CA ARG A 24 -9.71 -11.10 -10.53
C ARG A 24 -11.03 -10.48 -10.10
N ALA A 25 -11.10 -9.85 -8.94
CA ALA A 25 -12.31 -9.17 -8.48
C ALA A 25 -12.58 -7.93 -9.34
N LEU A 26 -11.55 -7.10 -9.60
CA LEU A 26 -11.66 -5.92 -10.46
C LEU A 26 -12.11 -6.29 -11.88
N ASP A 27 -11.56 -7.36 -12.45
CA ASP A 27 -11.93 -7.86 -13.77
C ASP A 27 -13.41 -8.30 -13.83
N ARG A 28 -13.88 -9.06 -12.81
CA ARG A 28 -15.30 -9.46 -12.73
C ARG A 28 -16.25 -8.28 -12.64
N ASP A 29 -15.84 -7.21 -11.98
CA ASP A 29 -16.64 -6.00 -11.81
C ASP A 29 -16.47 -5.01 -12.98
N MET A 30 -15.73 -5.39 -14.03
CA MET A 30 -15.42 -4.57 -15.20
C MET A 30 -14.74 -3.23 -14.85
N ILE A 31 -13.93 -3.22 -13.79
CA ILE A 31 -13.17 -2.05 -13.37
C ILE A 31 -11.84 -2.03 -14.10
N ALA A 32 -11.65 -1.06 -15.00
CA ALA A 32 -10.39 -0.87 -15.71
C ALA A 32 -9.30 -0.40 -14.74
N LEU A 33 -8.19 -1.14 -14.71
CA LEU A 33 -7.02 -0.84 -13.90
C LEU A 33 -5.90 -0.29 -14.80
N ASP A 34 -5.48 0.94 -14.53
CA ASP A 34 -4.38 1.57 -15.27
C ASP A 34 -3.01 1.06 -14.78
N SER A 35 -2.82 1.02 -13.45
CA SER A 35 -1.58 0.54 -12.84
C SER A 35 -1.81 -0.03 -11.45
N ILE A 36 -0.91 -0.92 -11.01
CA ILE A 36 -0.89 -1.47 -9.66
C ILE A 36 0.54 -1.66 -9.18
N GLU A 37 0.80 -1.24 -7.95
CA GLU A 37 2.10 -1.35 -7.31
C GLU A 37 1.96 -1.97 -5.92
N VAL A 38 2.80 -2.96 -5.62
CA VAL A 38 2.95 -3.50 -4.26
C VAL A 38 4.25 -2.98 -3.67
N ARG A 39 4.13 -2.08 -2.70
CA ARG A 39 5.28 -1.52 -1.98
C ARG A 39 5.51 -2.31 -0.70
N ARG A 40 6.73 -2.82 -0.51
CA ARG A 40 7.17 -3.38 0.78
C ARG A 40 7.55 -2.20 1.68
N PRO A 41 6.90 -2.00 2.83
CA PRO A 41 7.23 -0.91 3.72
C PRO A 41 8.69 -1.05 4.18
N THR A 42 9.39 0.07 4.21
CA THR A 42 10.76 0.16 4.71
C THR A 42 10.76 0.16 6.25
N LEU A 43 11.94 -0.01 6.86
CA LEU A 43 12.08 0.11 8.31
C LEU A 43 11.61 1.49 8.81
N ASP A 44 11.88 2.55 8.05
CA ASP A 44 11.46 3.92 8.40
C ASP A 44 9.92 4.05 8.37
N ASP A 45 9.25 3.47 7.37
CA ASP A 45 7.77 3.46 7.30
C ASP A 45 7.14 2.73 8.50
N VAL A 46 7.77 1.64 8.94
CA VAL A 46 7.33 0.88 10.11
C VAL A 46 7.65 1.64 11.39
N PHE A 47 8.84 2.24 11.50
CA PHE A 47 9.25 3.02 12.66
C PHE A 47 8.33 4.22 12.83
N LEU A 48 8.14 5.03 11.79
CA LEU A 48 7.19 6.14 11.77
C LEU A 48 5.78 5.70 12.15
N THR A 49 5.32 4.56 11.63
CA THR A 49 4.01 4.01 11.98
C THR A 49 3.89 3.62 13.45
N VAL A 50 4.94 3.07 14.06
CA VAL A 50 4.91 2.55 15.44
C VAL A 50 5.21 3.65 16.47
N THR A 51 6.10 4.58 16.15
CA THR A 51 6.62 5.58 17.10
C THR A 51 6.07 6.98 16.87
N GLY A 52 5.47 7.24 15.70
CA GLY A 52 5.00 8.56 15.30
C GLY A 52 6.12 9.55 14.94
N ARG A 53 7.38 9.08 14.83
CA ARG A 53 8.58 9.88 14.54
C ARG A 53 9.42 9.22 13.45
N SER A 54 10.06 9.97 12.57
CA SER A 54 10.94 9.37 11.54
C SER A 54 12.30 9.01 12.13
N LEU A 55 12.92 7.92 11.65
CA LEU A 55 14.30 7.57 12.04
C LEU A 55 15.31 8.65 11.67
N ARG A 56 15.03 9.43 10.62
CA ARG A 56 15.92 10.51 10.16
C ARG A 56 15.91 11.72 11.10
N GLU A 57 14.82 11.94 11.81
CA GLU A 57 14.69 13.01 12.82
C GLU A 57 15.40 12.63 14.12
N ASP A 58 15.33 11.36 14.53
CA ASP A 58 16.03 10.84 15.73
C ASP A 58 17.55 10.71 15.52
N ALA A 59 18.02 10.64 14.27
CA ALA A 59 19.44 10.51 13.93
C ALA A 59 20.18 11.86 13.77
N ALA A 60 19.47 12.98 13.90
CA ALA A 60 20.00 14.35 13.82
C ALA A 60 20.22 14.93 15.23
#